data_AF-A0A356WXX7-F1
#
_entry.id   AF-A0A356WXX7-F1
#
_cell.length_a   1.000
_cell.length_b   1.000
_cell.length_c   1.000
_cell.angle_alpha   90.00
_cell.angle_beta   90.00
_cell.angle_gamma   90.00
#
_symmetry.space_group_name_H-M   'P 1'
#
loop_
_entity.id
_entity.type
_entity.pdbx_description
1 polymer ?
#
loop_
_entity_poly.entity_id
_entity_poly.type
_entity_poly.pdbx_seq_one_letter_code
_entity_poly.pdbx_strand_id
1 'polypeptide(L)'
;MPHIKKWWFSVICIPFCWVLADQYWMALKWEISFAWLYDYPFLLTPFFFLIDNFLLIVHEAGHTFFGFLGSRFIGILGGTLFEILLPFLIFVYGWWNYSRIAAQMGLLLTSFAWVESSAYAADAVSRRLPLIG
;
A
#
# COMPACT_ATOMS: atom_id res chain seq x y z
N MET A 1 24.30 -10.00 14.49
CA MET A 1 23.71 -9.61 13.18
C MET A 1 23.58 -8.08 13.09
N PRO A 2 24.57 -7.35 12.55
CA PRO A 2 24.58 -5.89 12.49
C PRO A 2 23.48 -5.29 11.60
N HIS A 3 23.07 -5.99 10.55
CA HIS A 3 22.00 -5.54 9.66
C HIS A 3 20.62 -5.54 10.31
N ILE A 4 20.31 -6.53 11.15
CA ILE A 4 19.03 -6.58 11.89
C ILE A 4 18.90 -5.39 12.83
N LYS A 5 19.98 -5.00 13.53
CA LYS A 5 19.98 -3.81 14.38
C LYS A 5 19.79 -2.52 13.57
N LYS A 6 20.26 -2.48 12.32
CA LYS A 6 20.13 -1.31 11.44
C LYS A 6 18.72 -1.17 10.86
N TRP A 7 18.08 -2.30 10.55
CA TRP A 7 16.80 -2.41 9.85
C TRP A 7 15.69 -3.00 10.72
N TRP A 8 15.79 -2.78 12.03
CA TRP A 8 14.95 -3.42 13.02
C TRP A 8 13.46 -3.11 12.81
N PHE A 9 13.13 -1.90 12.37
CA PHE A 9 11.73 -1.50 12.14
C PHE A 9 11.16 -2.26 10.94
N SER A 10 11.89 -2.35 9.83
CA SER A 10 11.47 -3.15 8.68
C SER A 10 11.27 -4.62 9.05
N VAL A 11 12.13 -5.20 9.90
CA VAL A 11 11.97 -6.58 10.37
C VAL A 11 10.70 -6.74 11.21
N ILE A 12 10.42 -5.79 12.10
CA ILE A 12 9.19 -5.79 12.91
C ILE A 12 7.95 -5.64 12.02
N CYS A 13 8.04 -4.95 10.90
CA CYS A 13 6.92 -4.75 9.98
C CYS A 13 6.56 -5.98 9.13
N ILE A 14 7.43 -6.98 8.99
CA ILE A 14 7.19 -8.16 8.14
C ILE A 14 5.87 -8.88 8.49
N PRO A 15 5.56 -9.19 9.76
CA PRO A 15 4.29 -9.82 10.13
C PRO A 15 3.06 -8.98 9.74
N PHE A 16 3.18 -7.65 9.71
CA PHE A 16 2.08 -6.76 9.33
C PHE A 16 1.79 -6.88 7.83
N CYS A 17 2.83 -6.87 7.00
CA CYS A 17 2.70 -7.11 5.57
C CYS A 17 2.16 -8.51 5.28
N TRP A 18 2.56 -9.52 6.08
CA TRP A 18 2.06 -10.88 5.95
C TRP A 18 0.57 -10.96 6.27
N VAL A 19 0.12 -10.35 7.37
CA VAL A 19 -1.30 -10.29 7.76
C VAL A 19 -2.13 -9.62 6.66
N LEU A 20 -1.65 -8.50 6.12
CA LEU A 20 -2.32 -7.80 5.01
C LEU A 20 -2.48 -8.71 3.79
N ALA A 21 -1.39 -9.36 3.36
CA ALA A 21 -1.40 -10.23 2.20
C ALA A 21 -2.32 -11.45 2.41
N ASP A 22 -2.31 -12.04 3.60
CA ASP A 22 -3.19 -13.15 3.95
C ASP A 22 -4.67 -12.73 3.94
N GLN A 23 -5.00 -11.52 4.42
CA GLN A 23 -6.37 -10.99 4.36
C GLN A 23 -6.86 -10.80 2.93
N TYR A 24 -6.07 -10.14 2.08
CA TYR A 24 -6.43 -9.97 0.67
C TYR A 24 -6.52 -11.31 -0.06
N TRP A 25 -5.63 -12.24 0.24
CA TRP A 25 -5.70 -13.60 -0.30
C TRP A 25 -6.96 -14.34 0.14
N MET A 26 -7.34 -14.23 1.42
CA MET A 26 -8.55 -14.84 1.97
C MET A 26 -9.80 -14.26 1.30
N ALA A 27 -9.83 -12.94 1.12
CA ALA A 27 -10.91 -12.24 0.43
C ALA A 27 -11.06 -12.70 -1.02
N LEU A 28 -9.94 -12.84 -1.75
CA LEU A 28 -9.94 -13.37 -3.12
C LEU A 28 -10.42 -14.83 -3.19
N LYS A 29 -10.13 -15.65 -2.17
CA LYS A 29 -10.41 -17.09 -2.16
C LYS A 29 -11.86 -17.44 -1.78
N TRP A 30 -12.44 -16.75 -0.80
CA TRP A 30 -13.72 -17.15 -0.21
C TRP A 30 -14.90 -16.37 -0.76
N GLU A 31 -14.87 -15.04 -0.68
CA GLU A 31 -15.78 -14.12 -1.36
C GLU A 31 -15.24 -12.69 -1.17
N ILE A 32 -15.05 -11.98 -2.26
CA ILE A 32 -14.29 -10.71 -2.27
C ILE A 32 -15.12 -9.52 -1.77
N SER A 33 -16.44 -9.67 -1.74
CA SER A 33 -17.37 -8.76 -1.08
C SER A 33 -17.19 -8.71 0.44
N PHE A 34 -16.38 -9.60 1.03
CA PHE A 34 -15.96 -9.52 2.43
C PHE A 34 -14.58 -8.88 2.64
N ALA A 35 -13.87 -8.44 1.59
CA ALA A 35 -12.55 -7.81 1.72
C ALA A 35 -12.55 -6.60 2.70
N TRP A 36 -13.68 -5.89 2.77
CA TRP A 36 -13.98 -4.73 3.63
C TRP A 36 -14.32 -5.09 5.07
N LEU A 37 -14.66 -6.36 5.33
CA LEU A 37 -15.32 -6.80 6.56
C LEU A 37 -14.38 -7.52 7.54
N TYR A 38 -13.08 -7.54 7.26
CA TYR A 38 -12.12 -8.20 8.15
C TYR A 38 -11.65 -7.26 9.24
N ASP A 39 -12.17 -7.48 10.45
CA ASP A 39 -11.62 -6.88 11.66
C ASP A 39 -10.14 -7.26 11.78
N TYR A 40 -9.26 -6.26 11.64
CA TYR A 40 -7.89 -6.39 12.11
C TYR A 40 -7.93 -6.81 13.59
N PRO A 41 -6.93 -7.57 14.10
CA PRO A 41 -6.77 -7.73 15.53
C PRO A 41 -6.89 -6.35 16.17
N PHE A 42 -7.76 -6.16 17.17
CA PHE A 42 -8.14 -4.83 17.69
C PHE A 42 -6.95 -3.88 17.94
N LEU A 43 -5.79 -4.44 18.30
CA LEU A 43 -4.54 -3.71 18.54
C LEU A 43 -3.85 -3.18 17.26
N LEU A 44 -4.11 -3.78 16.11
CA LEU A 44 -3.54 -3.43 14.81
C LEU A 44 -4.46 -2.55 13.98
N THR A 45 -5.77 -2.52 14.27
CA THR A 45 -6.77 -1.73 13.55
C THR A 45 -6.36 -0.27 13.32
N PRO A 46 -5.84 0.48 14.32
CA PRO A 46 -5.46 1.87 14.10
C PRO A 46 -4.28 2.04 13.13
N PHE A 47 -3.36 1.07 13.11
CA PHE A 47 -2.19 1.10 12.25
C PHE A 47 -2.56 0.89 10.78
N PHE A 48 -3.33 -0.16 10.50
CA PHE A 48 -3.83 -0.42 9.15
C PHE A 48 -4.71 0.71 8.67
N PHE A 49 -5.67 1.15 9.49
CA PHE A 49 -6.53 2.29 9.17
C PHE A 49 -5.71 3.53 8.76
N LEU A 50 -4.65 3.86 9.49
CA LEU A 50 -3.81 5.02 9.16
C LEU A 50 -3.08 4.85 7.83
N ILE A 51 -2.50 3.67 7.57
CA ILE A 51 -1.75 3.41 6.34
C ILE A 51 -2.69 3.37 5.13
N ASP A 52 -3.78 2.62 5.21
CA ASP A 52 -4.75 2.47 4.13
C ASP A 52 -5.32 3.83 3.72
N ASN A 53 -5.68 4.69 4.70
CA ASN A 53 -6.16 6.05 4.41
C ASN A 53 -5.06 6.95 3.83
N PHE A 54 -3.82 6.82 4.29
CA PHE A 54 -2.71 7.58 3.72
C PHE A 54 -2.48 7.18 2.25
N LEU A 55 -2.42 5.88 1.96
CA LEU A 55 -2.22 5.37 0.60
C LEU A 55 -3.40 5.74 -0.30
N LEU A 56 -4.64 5.70 0.20
CA LEU A 56 -5.82 6.16 -0.53
C LEU A 56 -5.74 7.65 -0.89
N ILE A 57 -5.35 8.53 0.05
CA ILE A 57 -5.15 9.95 -0.24
C ILE A 57 -4.08 10.14 -1.33
N VAL A 58 -3.01 9.36 -1.28
CA VAL A 58 -1.97 9.38 -2.31
C VAL A 58 -2.53 8.88 -3.64
N HIS A 59 -3.34 7.82 -3.66
CA HIS A 59 -4.00 7.33 -4.86
C HIS A 59 -4.86 8.42 -5.52
N GLU A 60 -5.73 9.07 -4.77
CA GLU A 60 -6.58 10.16 -5.30
C GLU A 60 -5.77 11.36 -5.80
N ALA A 61 -4.70 11.70 -5.09
CA ALA A 61 -3.77 12.73 -5.54
C ALA A 61 -3.08 12.33 -6.86
N GLY A 62 -2.81 11.04 -7.06
CA GLY A 62 -2.23 10.50 -8.28
C GLY A 62 -3.10 10.76 -9.50
N HIS A 63 -4.41 10.49 -9.42
CA HIS A 63 -5.35 10.82 -10.50
C HIS A 63 -5.27 12.29 -10.89
N THR A 64 -5.17 13.18 -9.89
CA THR A 64 -5.07 14.62 -10.12
C THR A 64 -3.74 15.00 -10.78
N PHE A 65 -2.60 14.55 -10.24
CA PHE A 65 -1.28 14.89 -10.78
C PHE A 65 -1.06 14.38 -12.19
N PHE A 66 -1.42 13.13 -12.45
CA PHE A 66 -1.24 12.49 -13.75
C PHE A 66 -2.35 12.86 -14.74
N GLY A 67 -3.52 13.29 -14.26
CA GLY A 67 -4.62 13.82 -15.08
C GLY A 67 -4.24 15.10 -15.83
N PHE A 68 -3.34 15.93 -15.28
CA PHE A 68 -2.82 17.12 -15.97
C PHE A 68 -2.04 16.80 -17.25
N LEU A 69 -1.61 15.55 -17.46
CA LEU A 69 -0.95 15.12 -18.70
C LEU A 69 -1.94 14.95 -19.87
N GLY A 70 -3.25 15.13 -19.64
CA GLY A 70 -4.27 15.18 -20.68
C GLY A 70 -4.70 13.81 -21.25
N SER A 71 -4.02 12.73 -20.89
CA SER A 71 -4.41 11.37 -21.27
C SER A 71 -5.33 10.75 -20.23
N ARG A 72 -6.55 10.37 -20.63
CA ARG A 72 -7.51 9.66 -19.76
C ARG A 72 -6.91 8.37 -19.18
N PHE A 73 -6.16 7.63 -20.00
CA PHE A 73 -5.51 6.40 -19.54
C PHE A 73 -4.50 6.68 -18.44
N ILE A 74 -3.66 7.71 -18.62
CA ILE A 74 -2.63 8.08 -17.63
C ILE A 74 -3.28 8.68 -16.38
N GLY A 75 -4.38 9.42 -16.51
CA GLY A 75 -5.15 9.90 -15.36
C GLY A 75 -5.69 8.75 -14.50
N ILE A 76 -6.31 7.73 -15.12
CA ILE A 76 -6.82 6.56 -14.40
C ILE A 76 -5.66 5.73 -13.81
N LEU A 77 -4.61 5.44 -14.59
CA LEU A 77 -3.45 4.71 -14.08
C LEU A 77 -2.67 5.50 -13.02
N GLY A 78 -2.82 6.82 -13.03
CA GLY A 78 -2.13 7.77 -12.17
C GLY A 78 -2.34 7.53 -10.69
N GLY A 79 -3.50 7.03 -10.28
CA GLY A 79 -3.79 6.74 -8.87
C GLY A 79 -2.86 5.67 -8.32
N THR A 80 -2.98 4.46 -8.84
CA THR A 80 -2.10 3.33 -8.48
C THR A 80 -0.62 3.63 -8.75
N LEU A 81 -0.30 4.36 -9.82
CA LEU A 81 1.08 4.74 -10.11
C LEU A 81 1.67 5.62 -9.00
N PHE A 82 0.94 6.63 -8.53
CA PHE A 82 1.42 7.53 -7.48
C PHE A 82 1.44 6.86 -6.11
N GLU A 83 0.44 6.01 -5.84
CA GLU A 83 0.34 5.18 -4.64
C GLU A 83 1.59 4.32 -4.42
N ILE A 84 2.20 3.78 -5.49
CA ILE A 84 3.47 3.03 -5.41
C ILE A 84 4.68 3.97 -5.46
N LEU A 85 4.67 4.95 -6.37
CA LEU A 85 5.82 5.80 -6.65
C LEU A 85 6.21 6.68 -5.46
N LEU A 86 5.24 7.33 -4.80
CA LEU A 86 5.53 8.26 -3.71
C LEU A 86 6.16 7.54 -2.50
N PRO A 87 5.61 6.45 -1.96
CA PRO A 87 6.28 5.65 -0.92
C PRO A 87 7.69 5.19 -1.29
N PHE A 88 7.88 4.76 -2.55
CA PHE A 88 9.19 4.33 -3.02
C PHE A 88 10.19 5.50 -3.06
N LEU A 89 9.74 6.68 -3.46
CA LEU A 89 10.56 7.90 -3.41
C LEU A 89 10.90 8.30 -1.97
N ILE A 90 10.00 8.11 -1.00
CA ILE A 90 10.30 8.31 0.43
C ILE A 90 11.42 7.36 0.88
N PHE A 91 11.38 6.09 0.43
CA PHE A 91 12.46 5.14 0.69
C PHE A 91 13.79 5.62 0.10
N VAL A 92 13.81 5.96 -1.19
CA VAL A 92 15.02 6.44 -1.89
C VAL A 92 15.57 7.70 -1.23
N TYR A 93 14.71 8.65 -0.88
CA TYR A 93 15.09 9.86 -0.16
C TYR A 93 15.71 9.53 1.21
N GLY A 94 15.07 8.68 2.01
CA GLY A 94 15.60 8.27 3.30
C GLY A 94 16.94 7.53 3.18
N TRP A 95 17.09 6.70 2.15
CA TRP A 95 18.32 5.99 1.85
C TRP A 95 19.47 6.94 1.50
N TRP A 96 19.22 7.89 0.59
CA TRP A 96 20.23 8.86 0.14
C TRP A 96 20.67 9.81 1.25
N ASN A 97 19.73 10.22 2.11
CA ASN A 97 20.00 11.16 3.22
C ASN A 97 20.45 10.46 4.51
N TYR A 98 20.74 9.16 4.46
CA TYR A 98 21.10 8.34 5.63
C TYR A 98 20.05 8.36 6.76
N SER A 99 18.81 8.77 6.46
CA SER A 99 17.68 8.76 7.38
C SER A 99 17.05 7.37 7.39
N ARG A 100 17.47 6.56 8.37
CA ARG A 100 17.03 5.16 8.50
C ARG A 100 15.53 5.03 8.77
N ILE A 101 14.95 5.98 9.50
CA ILE A 101 13.51 5.94 9.81
C ILE A 101 12.72 6.21 8.53
N ALA A 102 13.07 7.25 7.77
CA ALA A 102 12.41 7.56 6.50
C ALA A 102 12.55 6.41 5.49
N ALA A 103 13.74 5.81 5.38
CA ALA A 103 13.96 4.66 4.50
C ALA A 103 13.04 3.48 4.89
N GLN A 104 12.99 3.15 6.18
CA GLN A 104 12.20 2.02 6.68
C GLN A 104 10.69 2.26 6.56
N MET A 105 10.23 3.49 6.82
CA MET A 105 8.84 3.89 6.59
C MET A 105 8.47 3.83 5.10
N GLY A 106 9.34 4.31 4.22
CA GLY A 106 9.13 4.22 2.77
C GLY A 106 8.99 2.78 2.30
N LEU A 107 9.82 1.85 2.82
CA LEU A 107 9.69 0.42 2.50
C LEU A 107 8.39 -0.19 3.01
N LEU A 108 7.96 0.15 4.22
CA LEU A 108 6.68 -0.29 4.77
C LEU A 108 5.52 0.18 3.88
N LEU A 109 5.44 1.49 3.62
CA LEU A 109 4.40 2.07 2.79
C LEU A 109 4.41 1.50 1.36
N THR A 110 5.59 1.30 0.78
CA THR A 110 5.74 0.68 -0.54
C THR A 110 5.18 -0.75 -0.51
N SER A 111 5.49 -1.52 0.54
CA SER A 111 5.00 -2.90 0.66
C SER A 111 3.47 -2.96 0.73
N PHE A 112 2.85 -2.05 1.49
CA PHE A 112 1.39 -1.97 1.60
C PHE A 112 0.75 -1.60 0.25
N ALA A 113 1.26 -0.56 -0.43
CA ALA A 113 0.80 -0.14 -1.76
C ALA A 113 0.87 -1.28 -2.79
N TRP A 114 1.93 -2.10 -2.76
CA TRP A 114 2.03 -3.25 -3.65
C TRP A 114 0.97 -4.32 -3.36
N VAL A 115 0.69 -4.60 -2.08
CA VAL A 115 -0.31 -5.59 -1.69
C VAL A 115 -1.71 -5.12 -2.07
N GLU A 116 -2.06 -3.87 -1.76
CA GLU A 116 -3.35 -3.26 -2.14
C GLU A 116 -3.55 -3.28 -3.66
N SER A 117 -2.55 -2.78 -4.42
CA SER A 117 -2.58 -2.80 -5.88
C SER A 117 -2.73 -4.21 -6.46
N SER A 118 -2.04 -5.21 -5.86
CA SER A 118 -2.13 -6.60 -6.32
C SER A 118 -3.52 -7.20 -6.15
N ALA A 119 -4.27 -6.80 -5.11
CA ALA A 119 -5.62 -7.27 -4.88
C ALA A 119 -6.58 -6.74 -5.95
N TYR A 120 -6.48 -5.44 -6.28
CA TYR A 120 -7.25 -4.86 -7.40
C TYR A 120 -6.87 -5.48 -8.74
N ALA A 121 -5.58 -5.75 -8.97
CA ALA A 121 -5.13 -6.42 -10.19
C ALA A 121 -5.68 -7.85 -10.31
N ALA A 122 -5.72 -8.59 -9.20
CA ALA A 122 -6.30 -9.94 -9.15
C ALA A 122 -7.82 -9.93 -9.39
N ASP A 123 -8.52 -8.90 -8.91
CA ASP A 123 -9.96 -8.74 -9.11
C ASP A 123 -10.36 -8.08 -10.45
N ALA A 124 -9.41 -7.65 -11.28
CA ALA A 124 -9.71 -6.86 -12.48
C ALA A 124 -10.71 -7.52 -13.46
N VAL A 125 -10.76 -8.86 -13.49
CA VAL A 125 -11.70 -9.64 -14.31
C VAL A 125 -13.08 -9.72 -13.67
N SER A 126 -13.16 -9.98 -12.36
CA SER A 126 -14.40 -10.17 -11.63
C SER A 126 -15.08 -8.85 -11.24
N ARG A 127 -14.30 -7.80 -11.00
CA ARG A 127 -14.74 -6.47 -10.53
C ARG A 127 -15.65 -6.57 -9.31
N ARG A 128 -15.26 -7.49 -8.43
CA ARG A 128 -15.76 -7.83 -7.09
C ARG A 128 -15.67 -6.68 -6.10
N LEU A 129 -14.50 -6.05 -6.08
CA LEU A 129 -14.14 -5.04 -5.10
C LEU A 129 -14.87 -3.72 -5.40
N PRO A 130 -15.54 -3.10 -4.41
CA PRO A 130 -15.91 -1.71 -4.50
C PRO A 130 -14.75 -0.83 -4.96
N LEU A 131 -15.08 0.10 -5.84
CA LEU A 131 -14.18 1.19 -6.16
C LEU A 131 -14.31 2.19 -5.01
N ILE A 132 -13.25 2.35 -4.23
CA ILE A 132 -13.08 3.48 -3.32
C ILE A 132 -12.10 4.42 -4.01
N GLY A 133 -12.60 5.58 -4.40
CA GLY A 133 -11.92 6.56 -5.26
C GLY A 133 -12.92 7.23 -6.18
#